data_AF-G5AX09-F1
#
_entry.id   AF-G5AX09-F1
#
_cell.length_a   1.000
_cell.length_b   1.000
_cell.length_c   1.000
_cell.angle_alpha   90.00
_cell.angle_beta   90.00
_cell.angle_gamma   90.00
#
_symmetry.space_group_name_H-M   'P 1'
#
loop_
_entity.id
_entity.type
_entity.pdbx_description
1 polymer ?
#
loop_
_entity_poly.entity_id
_entity_poly.type
_entity_poly.pdbx_seq_one_letter_code
_entity_poly.pdbx_strand_id
1 'polypeptide(L)'
;MAVNVYSTSVTSDNLSRHDVLAWINESLQLNLTKIEQLCSGAAYRQFMDMLFPGSIALKKVKFQAMLEHEYIQNFKILQAGFKRMALNKPKKPLSSSSAAPQRPISTQRTTVTPKAGPGVVRKNPSVGNRDGEAAELMQQVNVLKLTVEDLEKERDFYFGKPRKIELICQENEGGNDPVLQRIVDILYATDEGFVIPDEGGPQEEQEEY
;
A
#
# COMPACT_ATOMS: atom_id res chain seq x y z
N MET A 1 -4.37 -19.10 -15.37
CA MET A 1 -3.78 -18.54 -14.14
C MET A 1 -3.10 -17.24 -14.51
N ALA A 2 -3.01 -16.28 -13.59
CA ALA A 2 -2.27 -15.05 -13.84
C ALA A 2 -0.76 -15.30 -13.66
N VAL A 3 0.07 -14.66 -14.50
CA VAL A 3 1.53 -14.63 -14.32
C VAL A 3 1.86 -13.41 -13.46
N ASN A 4 2.57 -13.61 -12.35
CA ASN A 4 2.98 -12.51 -11.49
C ASN A 4 4.21 -11.81 -12.10
N VAL A 5 4.20 -10.49 -12.10
CA VAL A 5 5.30 -9.64 -12.57
C VAL A 5 5.74 -8.75 -11.41
N TYR A 6 7.05 -8.60 -11.23
CA TYR A 6 7.65 -7.74 -10.20
C TYR A 6 8.25 -6.52 -10.88
N SER A 7 8.03 -5.33 -10.29
CA SER A 7 8.72 -4.12 -10.75
C SER A 7 10.21 -4.28 -10.41
N THR A 8 11.04 -4.38 -11.43
CA THR A 8 12.50 -4.43 -11.32
C THR A 8 13.09 -3.43 -12.31
N SER A 9 14.32 -2.99 -12.09
CA SER A 9 15.02 -2.07 -13.01
C SER A 9 15.22 -2.64 -14.42
N VAL A 10 14.91 -3.92 -14.66
CA VAL A 10 15.03 -4.64 -15.93
C VAL A 10 13.68 -4.78 -16.64
N THR A 11 12.56 -4.65 -15.93
CA THR A 11 11.22 -4.84 -16.48
C THR A 11 10.64 -3.54 -17.02
N SER A 12 10.96 -3.25 -18.29
CA SER A 12 10.32 -2.23 -19.16
C SER A 12 10.65 -0.77 -18.88
N ASP A 13 10.71 0.02 -19.96
CA ASP A 13 10.78 1.48 -19.91
C ASP A 13 9.57 2.03 -19.15
N ASN A 14 9.80 2.92 -18.18
CA ASN A 14 8.72 3.54 -17.42
C ASN A 14 7.89 4.44 -18.33
N LEU A 15 6.57 4.23 -18.39
CA LEU A 15 5.67 5.09 -19.15
C LEU A 15 5.50 6.45 -18.45
N SER A 16 5.41 7.52 -19.25
CA SER A 16 5.04 8.83 -18.70
C SER A 16 3.58 8.82 -18.24
N ARG A 17 3.21 9.76 -17.36
CA ARG A 17 1.82 9.90 -16.90
C ARG A 17 0.83 10.10 -18.07
N HIS A 18 1.25 10.80 -19.12
CA HIS A 18 0.43 11.02 -20.31
C HIS A 18 0.22 9.71 -21.10
N ASP A 19 1.27 8.91 -21.27
CA ASP A 19 1.19 7.65 -21.99
C ASP A 19 0.33 6.62 -21.23
N VAL A 20 0.45 6.57 -19.90
CA VAL A 20 -0.41 5.71 -19.06
C VAL A 20 -1.88 6.11 -19.23
N LEU A 21 -2.20 7.40 -19.18
CA LEU A 21 -3.57 7.89 -19.34
C LEU A 21 -4.12 7.59 -20.74
N ALA A 22 -3.33 7.82 -21.78
CA ALA A 22 -3.70 7.51 -23.16
C ALA A 22 -4.01 6.00 -23.31
N TRP A 23 -3.10 5.15 -22.84
CA TRP A 23 -3.28 3.70 -22.89
C TRP A 23 -4.56 3.22 -22.18
N ILE A 24 -4.85 3.75 -20.99
CA ILE A 24 -6.05 3.37 -20.24
C ILE A 24 -7.32 3.85 -20.95
N ASN A 25 -7.32 5.09 -21.45
CA ASN A 25 -8.46 5.66 -22.16
C ASN A 25 -8.76 4.89 -23.44
N GLU A 26 -7.75 4.52 -24.23
CA GLU A 26 -7.91 3.71 -25.44
C GLU A 26 -8.37 2.29 -25.13
N SER A 27 -7.80 1.66 -24.09
CA SER A 27 -8.12 0.28 -23.73
C SER A 27 -9.55 0.12 -23.19
N LEU A 28 -10.01 1.08 -22.38
CA LEU A 28 -11.27 1.00 -21.65
C LEU A 28 -12.35 1.96 -22.17
N GLN A 29 -12.06 2.72 -23.23
CA GLN A 29 -12.94 3.76 -23.78
C GLN A 29 -13.36 4.78 -22.72
N LEU A 30 -12.37 5.27 -21.96
CA LEU A 30 -12.55 6.25 -20.90
C LEU A 30 -12.02 7.63 -21.34
N ASN A 31 -12.36 8.66 -20.56
CA ASN A 31 -11.89 10.03 -20.75
C ASN A 31 -11.21 10.56 -19.47
N LEU A 32 -10.23 9.82 -18.96
CA LEU A 32 -9.43 10.22 -17.80
C LEU A 32 -8.48 11.36 -18.19
N THR A 33 -8.48 12.41 -17.39
CA THR A 33 -7.61 13.59 -17.56
C THR A 33 -6.52 13.65 -16.49
N LYS A 34 -6.69 12.90 -15.40
CA LYS A 34 -5.86 12.91 -14.20
C LYS A 34 -5.62 11.48 -13.73
N ILE A 35 -4.37 11.14 -13.41
CA ILE A 35 -4.00 9.78 -12.97
C ILE A 35 -4.69 9.40 -11.66
N GLU A 36 -4.96 10.41 -10.83
CA GLU A 36 -5.63 10.30 -9.54
C GLU A 36 -7.05 9.74 -9.68
N GLN A 37 -7.70 9.86 -10.86
CA GLN A 37 -9.04 9.30 -11.09
C GLN A 37 -9.06 7.76 -11.04
N LEU A 38 -7.89 7.11 -11.19
CA LEU A 38 -7.73 5.68 -10.98
C LEU A 38 -7.94 5.27 -9.51
N CYS A 39 -7.90 6.21 -8.57
CA CYS A 39 -8.17 5.96 -7.15
C CYS A 39 -9.58 5.42 -6.91
N SER A 40 -10.52 5.63 -7.84
CA SER A 40 -11.86 5.05 -7.77
C SER A 40 -11.88 3.52 -7.79
N GLY A 41 -10.81 2.90 -8.30
CA GLY A 41 -10.69 1.45 -8.44
C GLY A 41 -11.51 0.84 -9.59
N ALA A 42 -12.30 1.64 -10.31
CA ALA A 42 -13.21 1.17 -11.36
C ALA A 42 -12.47 0.72 -12.64
N ALA A 43 -11.39 1.40 -13.03
CA ALA A 43 -10.59 1.04 -14.22
C ALA A 43 -9.88 -0.31 -14.04
N TYR A 44 -9.20 -0.52 -12.91
CA TYR A 44 -8.53 -1.81 -12.58
C TYR A 44 -9.51 -3.00 -12.61
N ARG A 45 -10.75 -2.71 -12.22
CA ARG A 45 -11.87 -3.65 -12.25
C ARG A 45 -12.24 -4.06 -13.67
N GLN A 46 -12.35 -3.11 -14.59
CA GLN A 46 -12.63 -3.37 -16.00
C GLN A 46 -11.48 -4.13 -16.66
N PHE A 47 -10.22 -3.76 -16.38
CA PHE A 47 -9.06 -4.52 -16.86
C PHE A 47 -9.07 -5.96 -16.40
N MET A 48 -9.39 -6.22 -15.13
CA MET A 48 -9.45 -7.59 -14.64
C MET A 48 -10.58 -8.41 -15.26
N ASP A 49 -11.72 -7.81 -15.59
CA ASP A 49 -12.78 -8.52 -16.30
C ASP A 49 -12.39 -8.79 -17.75
N MET A 50 -11.71 -7.85 -18.40
CA MET A 50 -11.14 -8.02 -19.75
C MET A 50 -10.09 -9.14 -19.80
N LEU A 51 -9.19 -9.20 -18.81
CA LEU A 51 -8.13 -10.22 -18.75
C LEU A 51 -8.66 -11.58 -18.27
N PHE A 52 -9.59 -11.59 -17.32
CA PHE A 52 -10.11 -12.79 -16.68
C PHE A 52 -11.63 -12.69 -16.45
N PRO A 53 -12.45 -12.93 -17.49
CA PRO A 53 -13.90 -12.83 -17.39
C PRO A 53 -14.46 -13.69 -16.25
N GLY A 54 -15.37 -13.12 -15.45
CA GLY A 54 -16.00 -13.82 -14.32
C GLY A 54 -15.11 -13.97 -13.07
N SER A 55 -13.87 -13.47 -13.10
CA SER A 55 -13.02 -13.37 -11.90
C SER A 55 -13.62 -12.43 -10.85
N ILE A 56 -14.53 -11.55 -11.27
CA ILE A 56 -14.98 -10.37 -10.52
C ILE A 56 -16.51 -10.21 -10.58
N ALA A 57 -17.11 -9.80 -9.46
CA ALA A 57 -18.51 -9.44 -9.40
C ALA A 57 -18.75 -8.00 -9.87
N LEU A 58 -18.87 -7.78 -11.19
CA LEU A 58 -19.10 -6.46 -11.79
C LEU A 58 -20.36 -5.75 -11.26
N LYS A 59 -21.42 -6.51 -10.94
CA LYS A 59 -22.68 -5.97 -10.40
C LYS A 59 -22.52 -5.21 -9.07
N LYS A 60 -21.42 -5.43 -8.35
CA LYS A 60 -21.15 -4.79 -7.06
C LYS A 60 -20.24 -3.57 -7.19
N VAL A 61 -19.77 -3.26 -8.40
CA VAL A 61 -18.83 -2.16 -8.64
C VAL A 61 -19.58 -0.85 -8.77
N LYS A 62 -19.08 0.17 -8.10
CA LYS A 62 -19.57 1.53 -8.23
C LYS A 62 -18.71 2.27 -9.26
N PHE A 63 -19.18 2.32 -10.50
CA PHE A 63 -18.43 2.94 -11.61
C PHE A 63 -18.39 4.47 -11.57
N GLN A 64 -19.36 5.09 -10.88
CA GLN A 64 -19.46 6.53 -10.68
C GLN A 64 -19.19 6.88 -9.20
N ALA A 65 -18.26 6.16 -8.57
CA ALA A 65 -17.89 6.42 -7.18
C ALA A 65 -17.33 7.83 -7.05
N MET A 66 -17.77 8.57 -6.04
CA MET A 66 -17.32 9.93 -5.74
C MET A 66 -16.85 10.09 -4.30
N LEU A 67 -17.18 9.13 -3.44
CA LEU A 67 -16.82 9.13 -2.02
C LEU A 67 -15.78 8.07 -1.73
N GLU A 68 -14.87 8.37 -0.80
CA GLU A 68 -13.75 7.50 -0.45
C GLU A 68 -14.20 6.09 -0.01
N HIS A 69 -15.28 6.00 0.76
CA HIS A 69 -15.82 4.70 1.20
C HIS A 69 -16.26 3.81 0.03
N GLU A 70 -16.60 4.39 -1.13
CA GLU A 70 -16.95 3.67 -2.36
C GLU A 70 -15.71 3.16 -3.07
N TYR A 71 -14.61 3.92 -3.03
CA TYR A 71 -13.30 3.50 -3.55
C TYR A 71 -12.79 2.28 -2.79
N ILE A 72 -12.88 2.34 -1.45
CA ILE A 72 -12.51 1.22 -0.57
C ILE A 72 -13.33 -0.03 -0.91
N GLN A 73 -14.64 0.13 -1.14
CA GLN A 73 -15.48 -0.98 -1.59
C GLN A 73 -14.96 -1.56 -2.91
N ASN A 74 -14.74 -0.74 -3.94
CA ASN A 74 -14.21 -1.19 -5.23
C ASN A 74 -12.88 -1.98 -5.08
N PHE A 75 -11.95 -1.49 -4.26
CA PHE A 75 -10.68 -2.18 -3.99
C PHE A 75 -10.85 -3.50 -3.22
N LYS A 76 -11.78 -3.60 -2.27
CA LYS A 76 -12.08 -4.88 -1.59
C LYS A 76 -12.54 -5.94 -2.58
N ILE A 77 -13.38 -5.55 -3.54
CA ILE A 77 -13.81 -6.51 -4.56
C ILE A 77 -12.60 -6.83 -5.48
N LEU A 78 -11.71 -5.87 -5.79
CA LEU A 78 -10.46 -6.08 -6.55
C LEU A 78 -9.55 -7.11 -5.92
N GLN A 79 -9.27 -6.99 -4.63
CA GLN A 79 -8.53 -7.98 -3.86
C GLN A 79 -9.16 -9.37 -3.92
N ALA A 80 -10.49 -9.47 -3.86
CA ALA A 80 -11.19 -10.76 -3.99
C ALA A 80 -10.99 -11.39 -5.38
N GLY A 81 -10.91 -10.57 -6.44
CA GLY A 81 -10.58 -11.02 -7.80
C GLY A 81 -9.16 -11.58 -7.91
N PHE A 82 -8.17 -10.85 -7.38
CA PHE A 82 -6.78 -11.32 -7.31
C PHE A 82 -6.66 -12.65 -6.57
N LYS A 83 -7.29 -12.79 -5.39
CA LYS A 83 -7.30 -14.05 -4.63
C LYS A 83 -7.89 -15.21 -5.44
N ARG A 84 -8.98 -14.97 -6.17
CA ARG A 84 -9.59 -16.00 -7.02
C ARG A 84 -8.66 -16.44 -8.16
N MET A 85 -7.93 -15.50 -8.75
CA MET A 85 -6.98 -15.80 -9.82
C MET A 85 -5.73 -16.53 -9.32
N ALA A 86 -5.28 -16.25 -8.09
CA ALA A 86 -4.20 -16.97 -7.44
C ALA A 86 -4.60 -18.41 -7.02
N LEU A 87 -5.88 -18.64 -6.71
CA LEU A 87 -6.40 -19.94 -6.25
C LEU A 87 -6.90 -20.85 -7.38
N ASN A 88 -6.96 -20.37 -8.63
CA ASN A 88 -7.63 -21.06 -9.74
C ASN A 88 -6.80 -22.25 -10.28
N LYS A 89 -6.89 -23.39 -9.59
CA LYS A 89 -6.89 -24.72 -10.24
C LYS A 89 -8.19 -24.85 -11.06
N PRO A 90 -8.18 -25.43 -12.27
CA PRO A 90 -9.33 -25.40 -13.16
C PRO A 90 -10.52 -26.13 -12.53
N LYS A 91 -11.55 -25.37 -12.10
CA LYS A 91 -12.90 -25.89 -11.95
C LYS A 91 -13.71 -25.40 -13.14
N LYS A 92 -14.16 -26.37 -13.94
CA LYS A 92 -15.01 -26.17 -15.13
C LYS A 92 -16.23 -25.29 -14.80
N PRO A 93 -16.75 -24.51 -15.75
CA PRO A 93 -17.86 -23.61 -15.48
C PRO A 93 -19.14 -24.43 -15.30
N LEU A 94 -19.81 -24.26 -14.16
CA LEU A 94 -21.18 -24.70 -14.00
C LEU A 94 -22.09 -23.55 -14.41
N SER A 95 -22.80 -23.78 -15.50
CA SER A 95 -23.85 -22.96 -16.08
C SER A 95 -25.00 -22.69 -15.09
N SER A 96 -25.61 -21.53 -15.28
CA SER A 96 -26.86 -21.07 -14.71
C SER A 96 -28.08 -21.96 -15.06
N SER A 97 -28.94 -22.24 -14.06
CA SER A 97 -30.42 -22.39 -14.15
C SER A 97 -30.92 -23.01 -12.83
N SER A 98 -31.64 -22.29 -11.96
CA SER A 98 -33.11 -22.04 -11.92
C SER A 98 -33.96 -23.21 -11.38
N ALA A 99 -34.93 -22.83 -10.53
CA ALA A 99 -36.14 -23.51 -10.06
C ALA A 99 -36.12 -24.40 -8.78
N ALA A 100 -37.05 -24.09 -7.89
CA ALA A 100 -37.39 -24.70 -6.59
C ALA A 100 -38.48 -25.82 -6.76
N PRO A 101 -39.32 -26.17 -5.76
CA PRO A 101 -39.17 -26.50 -4.32
C PRO A 101 -39.81 -27.88 -3.98
N GLN A 102 -39.59 -28.48 -2.79
CA GLN A 102 -40.61 -29.33 -2.10
C GLN A 102 -40.45 -29.41 -0.55
N ARG A 103 -41.59 -29.29 0.14
CA ARG A 103 -41.98 -29.78 1.49
C ARG A 103 -43.14 -30.81 1.25
N PRO A 104 -43.69 -31.60 2.21
CA PRO A 104 -43.66 -31.54 3.70
C PRO A 104 -43.39 -32.91 4.38
N ILE A 105 -43.30 -33.10 5.71
CA ILE A 105 -44.38 -33.41 6.71
C ILE A 105 -43.65 -33.65 8.06
N SER A 106 -43.92 -32.87 9.13
CA SER A 106 -44.75 -33.17 10.32
C SER A 106 -44.38 -34.39 11.19
N THR A 107 -43.90 -34.15 12.42
CA THR A 107 -44.22 -34.99 13.60
C THR A 107 -44.12 -34.16 14.88
N GLN A 108 -45.02 -34.46 15.83
CA GLN A 108 -45.44 -33.65 16.96
C GLN A 108 -44.60 -33.83 18.24
N ARG A 109 -44.43 -32.72 18.99
CA ARG A 109 -44.74 -32.49 20.43
C ARG A 109 -44.09 -33.39 21.50
N THR A 110 -43.36 -32.77 22.45
CA THR A 110 -43.78 -32.57 23.87
C THR A 110 -42.80 -31.72 24.68
N THR A 111 -43.39 -30.92 25.57
CA THR A 111 -42.85 -30.09 26.65
C THR A 111 -42.22 -30.91 27.78
N VAL A 112 -41.17 -30.39 28.47
CA VAL A 112 -41.13 -30.01 29.92
C VAL A 112 -39.69 -29.70 30.39
N THR A 113 -39.53 -28.63 31.18
CA THR A 113 -38.42 -28.37 32.12
C THR A 113 -38.86 -28.78 33.55
N PRO A 114 -38.08 -28.64 34.66
CA PRO A 114 -36.65 -28.36 34.89
C PRO A 114 -35.97 -29.32 35.93
N LYS A 115 -34.63 -29.35 36.04
CA LYS A 115 -33.94 -29.52 37.35
C LYS A 115 -32.47 -29.07 37.32
N ALA A 116 -32.11 -28.26 38.31
CA ALA A 116 -30.76 -27.79 38.59
C ALA A 116 -29.94 -28.80 39.41
N GLY A 117 -28.63 -28.85 39.16
CA GLY A 117 -27.59 -29.50 39.96
C GLY A 117 -26.20 -29.03 39.49
N PRO A 118 -25.25 -28.70 40.38
CA PRO A 118 -24.10 -27.84 40.05
C PRO A 118 -22.82 -28.61 39.73
N GLY A 119 -21.98 -28.07 38.84
CA GLY A 119 -20.55 -28.41 38.80
C GLY A 119 -19.85 -28.23 37.45
N VAL A 120 -18.82 -27.36 37.45
CA VAL A 120 -17.58 -27.45 36.64
C VAL A 120 -17.78 -27.16 35.13
N VAL A 121 -17.30 -26.08 34.51
CA VAL A 121 -15.94 -25.52 34.41
C VAL A 121 -16.07 -24.04 34.05
N ARG A 122 -15.40 -23.14 34.78
CA ARG A 122 -15.09 -21.81 34.26
C ARG A 122 -14.10 -21.98 33.10
N LYS A 123 -14.56 -21.81 31.86
CA LYS A 123 -13.65 -21.51 30.75
C LYS A 123 -13.21 -20.06 30.92
N ASN A 124 -11.97 -19.86 31.35
CA ASN A 124 -11.29 -18.60 31.11
C ASN A 124 -11.29 -18.33 29.60
N PRO A 125 -11.75 -17.17 29.12
CA PRO A 125 -11.44 -16.71 27.78
C PRO A 125 -10.07 -16.03 27.85
N SER A 126 -9.02 -16.83 27.77
CA SER A 126 -7.71 -16.31 27.39
C SER A 126 -7.16 -17.23 26.31
N VAL A 127 -6.38 -16.66 25.41
CA VAL A 127 -5.81 -17.26 24.19
C VAL A 127 -6.75 -17.19 22.97
N GLY A 128 -6.76 -16.02 22.32
CA GLY A 128 -7.40 -15.85 21.02
C GLY A 128 -7.23 -14.47 20.42
N ASN A 129 -5.99 -13.98 20.27
CA ASN A 129 -5.61 -13.01 19.22
C ASN A 129 -4.11 -12.66 19.16
N ARG A 130 -3.30 -13.05 20.15
CA ARG A 130 -1.88 -12.62 20.26
C ARG A 130 -1.04 -12.96 19.03
N ASP A 131 -1.28 -14.10 18.40
CA ASP A 131 -0.53 -14.52 17.21
C ASP A 131 -0.88 -13.68 15.96
N GLY A 132 -2.12 -13.18 15.88
CA GLY A 132 -2.55 -12.28 14.81
C GLY A 132 -1.99 -10.86 14.99
N GLU A 133 -1.97 -10.37 16.22
CA GLU A 133 -1.37 -9.08 16.59
C GLU A 133 0.16 -9.09 16.37
N ALA A 134 0.84 -10.19 16.72
CA ALA A 134 2.26 -10.35 16.46
C ALA A 134 2.58 -10.35 14.95
N ALA A 135 1.74 -11.01 14.13
CA ALA A 135 1.91 -11.02 12.68
C ALA A 135 1.65 -9.64 12.05
N GLU A 136 0.66 -8.89 12.55
CA GLU A 136 0.34 -7.54 12.09
C GLU A 136 1.46 -6.55 12.43
N LEU A 137 1.97 -6.59 13.67
CA LEU A 137 3.12 -5.79 14.09
C LEU A 137 4.37 -6.13 13.26
N MET A 138 4.62 -7.40 12.98
CA MET A 138 5.75 -7.82 12.16
C MET A 138 5.63 -7.32 10.71
N GLN A 139 4.42 -7.28 10.16
CA GLN A 139 4.16 -6.67 8.86
C GLN A 139 4.40 -5.16 8.89
N GLN A 140 3.96 -4.46 9.94
CA GLN A 140 4.19 -3.02 10.08
C GLN A 140 5.68 -2.67 10.21
N VAL A 141 6.44 -3.46 10.96
CA VAL A 141 7.91 -3.32 11.05
C VAL A 141 8.56 -3.49 9.69
N ASN A 142 8.13 -4.47 8.89
CA ASN A 142 8.69 -4.67 7.55
C ASN A 142 8.36 -3.51 6.60
N VAL A 143 7.14 -2.98 6.65
CA VAL A 143 6.76 -1.81 5.86
C VAL A 143 7.60 -0.60 6.26
N LEU A 144 7.73 -0.31 7.56
CA LEU A 144 8.52 0.81 8.05
C LEU A 144 9.99 0.69 7.65
N LYS A 145 10.57 -0.51 7.71
CA LYS A 145 11.95 -0.74 7.26
C LYS A 145 12.14 -0.38 5.79
N LEU A 146 11.22 -0.81 4.92
CA LEU A 146 11.26 -0.48 3.50
C LEU A 146 11.08 1.03 3.27
N THR A 147 10.16 1.67 3.99
CA THR A 147 9.97 3.12 3.93
C THR A 147 11.22 3.88 4.36
N VAL A 148 11.88 3.47 5.45
CA VAL A 148 13.13 4.09 5.91
C VAL A 148 14.22 3.91 4.86
N GLU A 149 14.39 2.70 4.30
CA GLU A 149 15.39 2.44 3.27
C GLU A 149 15.17 3.33 2.03
N ASP A 150 13.92 3.51 1.61
CA ASP A 150 13.59 4.38 0.47
C ASP A 150 13.83 5.86 0.80
N LEU A 151 13.45 6.30 2.00
CA LEU A 151 13.72 7.67 2.47
C LEU A 151 15.22 7.95 2.63
N GLU A 152 16.02 6.97 3.02
CA GLU A 152 17.48 7.11 3.09
C GLU A 152 18.09 7.26 1.69
N LYS A 153 17.61 6.50 0.69
CA LYS A 153 18.03 6.68 -0.71
C LYS A 153 17.65 8.06 -1.23
N GLU A 154 16.44 8.54 -0.92
CA GLU A 154 15.99 9.88 -1.28
C GLU A 154 16.85 10.95 -0.59
N ARG A 155 17.08 10.84 0.73
CA ARG A 155 17.96 11.71 1.50
C ARG A 155 19.33 11.79 0.83
N ASP A 156 19.97 10.66 0.57
CA ASP A 156 21.32 10.63 -0.01
C ASP A 156 21.34 11.20 -1.43
N PHE A 157 20.29 10.98 -2.22
CA PHE A 157 20.13 11.60 -3.54
C PHE A 157 20.02 13.12 -3.47
N TYR A 158 19.25 13.66 -2.51
CA TYR A 158 19.06 15.10 -2.35
C TYR A 158 20.25 15.78 -1.71
N PHE A 159 20.86 15.21 -0.67
CA PHE A 159 22.06 15.74 0.00
C PHE A 159 23.34 15.57 -0.83
N GLY A 160 23.41 14.55 -1.69
CA GLY A 160 24.54 14.36 -2.59
C GLY A 160 24.69 15.46 -3.65
N LYS A 161 23.61 16.14 -4.04
CA LYS A 161 23.64 17.26 -5.00
C LYS A 161 24.40 18.48 -4.45
N PRO A 162 24.01 19.09 -3.31
CA PRO A 162 24.75 20.20 -2.73
C PRO A 162 26.18 19.82 -2.37
N ARG A 163 26.45 18.58 -1.92
CA ARG A 163 27.83 18.11 -1.68
C ARG A 163 28.71 18.15 -2.93
N LYS A 164 28.17 17.76 -4.09
CA LYS A 164 28.92 17.86 -5.37
C LYS A 164 29.20 19.30 -5.76
N ILE A 165 28.24 20.20 -5.53
CA ILE A 165 28.41 21.63 -5.80
C ILE A 165 29.47 22.23 -4.86
N GLU A 166 29.42 21.88 -3.57
CA GLU A 166 30.39 22.29 -2.56
C GLU A 166 31.82 21.89 -2.96
N LEU A 167 32.04 20.65 -3.41
CA LEU A 167 33.34 20.21 -3.91
C LEU A 167 33.82 21.04 -5.10
N ILE A 168 32.93 21.33 -6.05
CA ILE A 168 33.26 22.20 -7.20
C ILE A 168 33.65 23.60 -6.72
N CYS A 169 32.94 24.17 -5.74
CA CYS A 169 33.29 25.48 -5.18
C CYS A 169 34.69 25.45 -4.55
N GLN A 170 34.99 24.45 -3.72
CA GLN A 170 36.28 24.29 -3.03
C GLN A 170 37.46 24.15 -3.99
N GLU A 171 37.30 23.38 -5.07
CA GLU A 171 38.34 23.24 -6.10
C GLU A 171 38.67 24.56 -6.80
N ASN A 172 37.75 25.54 -6.77
CA ASN A 172 37.86 26.81 -7.49
C ASN A 172 38.03 28.04 -6.55
N GLU A 173 38.23 27.85 -5.24
CA GLU A 173 38.34 28.93 -4.24
C GLU A 173 39.51 29.92 -4.47
N GLY A 174 40.51 29.55 -5.26
CA GLY A 174 41.67 30.41 -5.55
C GLY A 174 41.35 31.63 -6.41
N GLY A 175 40.24 31.62 -7.15
CA GLY A 175 39.72 32.78 -7.87
C GLY A 175 38.65 33.44 -7.02
N ASN A 176 38.83 34.70 -6.64
CA ASN A 176 37.87 35.49 -5.88
C ASN A 176 36.60 35.78 -6.71
N ASP A 177 35.82 34.74 -7.03
CA ASP A 177 34.64 34.78 -7.87
C ASP A 177 33.39 35.08 -7.02
N PRO A 178 32.77 36.26 -7.21
CA PRO A 178 31.58 36.65 -6.44
C PRO A 178 30.37 35.73 -6.66
N VAL A 179 30.33 34.96 -7.75
CA VAL A 179 29.28 33.96 -7.98
C VAL A 179 29.50 32.73 -7.12
N LEU A 180 30.74 32.24 -7.00
CA LEU A 180 31.05 31.11 -6.13
C LEU A 180 30.74 31.45 -4.66
N GLN A 181 31.04 32.68 -4.22
CA GLN A 181 30.71 33.11 -2.86
C GLN A 181 29.20 33.05 -2.58
N ARG A 182 28.36 33.53 -3.52
CA ARG A 182 26.90 33.45 -3.35
C ARG A 182 26.38 32.02 -3.32
N ILE A 183 26.99 31.11 -4.08
CA ILE A 183 26.62 29.69 -4.06
C ILE A 183 26.98 29.08 -2.70
N VAL A 184 28.18 29.37 -2.19
CA VAL A 184 28.64 28.96 -0.85
C VAL A 184 27.69 29.49 0.24
N ASP A 185 27.32 30.77 0.19
CA ASP A 185 26.40 31.37 1.15
C ASP A 185 25.03 30.67 1.16
N ILE A 186 24.52 30.25 0.00
CA ILE A 186 23.28 29.45 -0.11
C ILE A 186 23.45 28.05 0.48
N LEU A 187 24.60 27.40 0.24
CA LEU A 187 24.88 26.04 0.72
C LEU A 187 24.99 25.97 2.25
N TYR A 188 25.52 27.01 2.89
CA TYR A 188 25.68 27.10 4.34
C TYR A 188 24.59 27.92 5.04
N ALA A 189 23.60 28.42 4.30
CA ALA A 189 22.45 29.09 4.89
C ALA A 189 21.72 28.11 5.83
N THR A 190 21.51 28.53 7.07
CA THR A 190 20.69 27.79 8.04
C THR A 190 19.28 28.37 8.05
N ASP A 191 18.26 27.51 8.02
CA ASP A 191 16.88 27.95 8.26
C ASP A 191 16.69 28.28 9.75
N GLU A 192 15.92 29.33 10.04
CA GLU A 192 15.60 29.72 11.42
C GLU A 192 14.86 28.58 12.14
N GLY A 193 15.56 27.95 13.09
CA GLY A 193 15.09 26.79 13.85
C GLY A 193 15.93 25.52 13.68
N PHE A 194 16.91 25.51 12.78
CA PHE A 194 17.89 24.43 12.68
C PHE A 194 19.07 24.71 13.62
N VAL A 195 19.05 24.11 14.81
CA VAL A 195 20.21 24.10 15.72
C VAL A 195 21.14 23.00 15.22
N ILE A 196 22.30 23.37 14.67
CA ILE A 196 23.42 22.45 14.51
C ILE A 196 23.84 22.09 15.95
N PRO A 197 23.70 20.83 16.41
CA PRO A 197 24.31 20.43 17.67
C PRO A 197 25.80 20.73 17.52
N ASP A 198 26.34 21.60 18.37
CA ASP A 198 27.76 21.95 18.37
C ASP A 198 28.60 20.68 18.13
N GLU A 199 29.58 20.74 17.22
CA GLU A 199 30.63 19.72 17.09
C GLU A 199 31.58 19.72 18.32
N GLY A 200 31.03 19.89 19.52
CA GLY A 200 31.67 19.57 20.77
C GLY A 200 31.16 18.21 21.22
N GLY A 201 31.99 17.17 21.08
CA GLY A 201 31.78 15.91 21.81
C GLY A 201 31.55 16.18 23.30
N PRO A 202 30.99 15.21 24.05
CA PRO A 202 30.85 15.35 25.50
C PRO A 202 32.18 15.83 26.07
N GLN A 203 32.18 17.03 26.67
CA GLN A 203 33.31 17.51 27.46
C GLN A 203 33.49 16.45 28.54
N GLU A 204 34.56 15.66 28.43
CA GLU A 204 35.05 14.86 29.55
C GLU A 204 35.27 15.86 30.69
N GLU A 205 34.40 15.78 31.70
CA GLU A 205 34.62 16.45 32.98
C GLU A 205 36.01 16.03 33.44
N GLN A 206 36.97 16.95 33.39
CA GLN A 206 38.24 16.76 34.08
C GLN A 206 37.88 16.73 35.57
N GLU A 207 37.77 15.52 36.11
CA GLU A 207 37.84 15.27 37.55
C GLU A 207 39.19 15.82 38.04
N GLU A 208 39.15 17.03 38.60
CA GLU A 208 40.24 17.60 39.37
C GLU A 208 40.39 16.77 40.66
N TYR A 209 41.51 16.06 40.76
CA TYR A 209 41.96 15.32 41.95
C TYR A 209 42.65 16.25 42.96
#